data_AF-A0LHZ1-F1
#
_entry.id   AF-A0LHZ1-F1
#
_cell.length_a   1.000
_cell.length_b   1.000
_cell.length_c   1.000
_cell.angle_alpha   90.00
_cell.angle_beta   90.00
_cell.angle_gamma   90.00
#
_symmetry.space_group_name_H-M   'P 1'
#
loop_
_entity.id
_entity.type
_entity.pdbx_description
1 polymer ?
#
loop_
_entity_poly.entity_id
_entity_poly.type
_entity_poly.pdbx_seq_one_letter_code
_entity_poly.pdbx_strand_id
1 'polypeptide(L)'
;MARVYISFLGTNDYVECRYLDEFDTPEPVRFVQEATIGTICRGWGPGDRITIFTTTDAEKKNWEDNGHYDKDNKRYKECKGLKRCLEELKLTAPFANVHIPDGHSTEEMWDIFQKVFDSLNERDEVVFDITHALRSIPLLAIVVLHYAKVLKRVSLKGIYYGAFEALGSIADVRARPVEERRAPVLDLTDLDKLMDWTMATDRFLQGGDARSAAALAKAEAERELKKTRGKDEAAKAIRSLGCGLEDFSKMLYTCRGREISKASTELKKRAKECRNLKLPKPFRPLFEMIEKRLEAFKGDSLLDGLAAVRWCVDHNLVQQGFTILEEIVFSHTLSGVGLDASDTRLRYVASQAYTIVSRNLDDNPVEWESPARGEEEYTRRMIDFIRGHEDLRSAVATLRARRNDLNHAGFIEKQVSLQKAGDFAEDLERLLGRIEAALTSDF
;
A
#
# COMPACT_ATOMS: atom_id res chain seq x y z
N MET A 1 -19.92 12.56 4.77
CA MET A 1 -18.82 12.62 3.79
C MET A 1 -19.28 13.58 2.71
N ALA A 2 -18.55 14.65 2.50
CA ALA A 2 -18.86 15.62 1.45
C ALA A 2 -17.91 15.38 0.27
N ARG A 3 -18.37 15.72 -0.92
CA ARG A 3 -17.54 15.78 -2.12
C ARG A 3 -16.98 17.18 -2.25
N VAL A 4 -15.72 17.29 -2.63
CA VAL A 4 -15.02 18.56 -2.81
C VAL A 4 -14.32 18.58 -4.16
N TYR A 5 -14.62 19.59 -4.95
CA TYR A 5 -13.95 19.88 -6.21
C TYR A 5 -12.93 21.00 -5.96
N ILE A 6 -11.69 20.80 -6.37
CA ILE A 6 -10.62 21.79 -6.24
C ILE A 6 -10.03 22.08 -7.62
N SER A 7 -9.84 23.36 -7.93
CA SER A 7 -9.08 23.78 -9.11
C SER A 7 -8.37 25.10 -8.86
N PHE A 8 -7.33 25.36 -9.64
CA PHE A 8 -6.67 26.67 -9.72
C PHE A 8 -7.08 27.38 -11.00
N LEU A 9 -7.19 28.71 -10.93
CA LEU A 9 -7.44 29.54 -12.10
C LEU A 9 -6.18 30.29 -12.50
N GLY A 10 -5.85 30.26 -13.79
CA GLY A 10 -4.70 30.97 -14.35
C GLY A 10 -5.07 32.34 -14.88
N THR A 11 -4.11 33.00 -15.54
CA THR A 11 -4.23 34.40 -15.99
C THR A 11 -4.30 34.58 -17.50
N ASN A 12 -4.20 33.50 -18.28
CA ASN A 12 -4.21 33.56 -19.75
C ASN A 12 -5.59 33.95 -20.29
N ASP A 13 -5.60 34.59 -21.47
CA ASP A 13 -6.81 34.86 -22.24
C ASP A 13 -7.28 33.59 -22.96
N TYR A 14 -8.02 32.75 -22.24
CA TYR A 14 -8.46 31.44 -22.72
C TYR A 14 -9.34 31.54 -23.97
N VAL A 15 -9.16 30.57 -24.87
CA VAL A 15 -9.90 30.47 -26.13
C VAL A 15 -10.97 29.40 -25.97
N GLU A 16 -12.18 29.71 -26.42
CA GLU A 16 -13.30 28.78 -26.38
C GLU A 16 -13.00 27.52 -27.20
N CYS A 17 -13.35 26.38 -26.60
CA CYS A 17 -13.23 25.06 -27.19
C CYS A 17 -14.31 24.13 -26.62
N ARG A 18 -14.46 22.95 -27.25
CA ARG A 18 -15.24 21.84 -26.71
C ARG A 18 -14.31 20.82 -26.11
N TYR A 19 -14.69 20.23 -24.99
CA TYR A 19 -13.94 19.13 -24.39
C TYR A 19 -14.46 17.78 -24.90
N LEU A 20 -13.61 16.75 -24.89
CA LEU A 20 -13.95 15.43 -25.41
C LEU A 20 -14.57 14.50 -24.35
N ASP A 21 -15.08 13.37 -24.84
CA ASP A 21 -15.59 12.25 -24.05
C ASP A 21 -16.76 12.64 -23.12
N GLU A 22 -16.68 12.28 -21.85
CA GLU A 22 -17.70 12.59 -20.84
C GLU A 22 -17.78 14.07 -20.45
N PHE A 23 -16.83 14.88 -20.91
CA PHE A 23 -16.77 16.32 -20.67
C PHE A 23 -17.27 17.15 -21.87
N ASP A 24 -17.87 16.51 -22.88
CA ASP A 24 -18.44 17.23 -24.01
C ASP A 24 -19.58 18.15 -23.55
N THR A 25 -19.48 19.41 -23.97
CA THR A 25 -20.42 20.47 -23.60
C THR A 25 -21.33 20.77 -24.79
N PRO A 26 -22.61 21.14 -24.57
CA PRO A 26 -23.52 21.50 -25.66
C PRO A 26 -23.03 22.69 -26.49
N GLU A 27 -22.38 23.65 -25.85
CA GLU A 27 -21.74 24.81 -26.47
C GLU A 27 -20.25 24.87 -26.14
N PRO A 28 -19.40 25.49 -26.97
CA PRO A 28 -18.00 25.73 -26.63
C PRO A 28 -17.90 26.55 -25.34
N VAL A 29 -16.98 26.16 -24.46
CA VAL A 29 -16.74 26.84 -23.18
C VAL A 29 -15.35 27.43 -23.14
N ARG A 30 -15.19 28.51 -22.38
CA ARG A 30 -13.93 29.21 -22.21
C ARG A 30 -13.01 28.56 -21.17
N PHE A 31 -13.60 27.92 -20.17
CA PHE A 31 -12.89 27.35 -19.03
C PHE A 31 -13.08 25.84 -18.98
N VAL A 32 -12.00 25.09 -18.80
CA VAL A 32 -12.10 23.64 -18.53
C VAL A 32 -12.94 23.36 -17.30
N GLN A 33 -12.85 24.24 -16.28
CA GLN A 33 -13.60 24.13 -15.04
C GLN A 33 -15.11 24.14 -15.30
N GLU A 34 -15.59 24.88 -16.29
CA GLU A 34 -17.01 24.89 -16.64
C GLU A 34 -17.48 23.52 -17.11
N ALA A 35 -16.69 22.85 -17.96
CA ALA A 35 -16.98 21.52 -18.46
C ALA A 35 -16.86 20.46 -17.35
N THR A 36 -15.75 20.42 -16.63
CA THR A 36 -15.47 19.40 -15.60
C THR A 36 -16.42 19.55 -14.40
N ILE A 37 -16.67 20.76 -13.90
CA ILE A 37 -17.63 20.99 -12.82
C ILE A 37 -19.06 20.69 -13.31
N GLY A 38 -19.43 21.14 -14.50
CA GLY A 38 -20.76 20.91 -15.08
C GLY A 38 -21.10 19.43 -15.32
N THR A 39 -20.09 18.58 -15.50
CA THR A 39 -20.22 17.12 -15.59
C THR A 39 -20.16 16.46 -14.21
N ILE A 40 -19.08 16.69 -13.45
CA ILE A 40 -18.78 15.94 -12.22
C ILE A 40 -19.70 16.37 -11.06
N CYS A 41 -19.98 17.67 -10.95
CA CYS A 41 -20.68 18.27 -9.82
C CYS A 41 -22.20 18.39 -10.04
N ARG A 42 -22.73 17.94 -11.20
CA ARG A 42 -24.14 18.11 -11.58
C ARG A 42 -25.13 17.56 -10.53
N GLY A 43 -24.78 16.45 -9.89
CA GLY A 43 -25.59 15.81 -8.84
C GLY A 43 -25.11 16.09 -7.41
N TRP A 44 -24.34 17.14 -7.20
CA TRP A 44 -23.80 17.50 -5.89
C TRP A 44 -24.79 18.38 -5.11
N GLY A 45 -24.91 18.13 -3.81
CA GLY A 45 -25.87 18.78 -2.92
C GLY A 45 -25.26 19.91 -2.08
N PRO A 46 -26.05 20.55 -1.20
CA PRO A 46 -25.60 21.73 -0.45
C PRO A 46 -24.46 21.48 0.54
N GLY A 47 -24.21 20.22 0.92
CA GLY A 47 -23.09 19.84 1.79
C GLY A 47 -21.78 19.57 1.06
N ASP A 48 -21.81 19.46 -0.27
CA ASP A 48 -20.63 19.34 -1.12
C ASP A 48 -20.03 20.74 -1.40
N ARG A 49 -18.81 20.83 -1.93
CA ARG A 49 -18.11 22.11 -2.12
C ARG A 49 -17.33 22.17 -3.42
N ILE A 50 -17.34 23.33 -4.06
CA ILE A 50 -16.47 23.64 -5.19
C ILE A 50 -15.56 24.81 -4.78
N THR A 51 -14.25 24.59 -4.76
CA THR A 51 -13.27 25.59 -4.34
C THR A 51 -12.35 25.92 -5.50
N ILE A 52 -12.40 27.17 -5.94
CA ILE A 52 -11.50 27.71 -6.98
C ILE A 52 -10.47 28.59 -6.29
N PHE A 53 -9.20 28.31 -6.54
CA PHE A 53 -8.09 29.09 -6.00
C PHE A 53 -7.58 30.08 -7.04
N THR A 54 -7.53 31.36 -6.69
CA THR A 54 -7.08 32.44 -7.58
C THR A 54 -5.99 33.28 -6.92
N THR A 55 -4.97 33.65 -7.70
CA THR A 55 -4.16 34.82 -7.34
C THR A 55 -4.92 36.11 -7.65
N THR A 56 -4.45 37.25 -7.14
CA THR A 56 -5.06 38.56 -7.39
C THR A 56 -5.27 38.83 -8.88
N ASP A 57 -4.31 38.44 -9.72
CA ASP A 57 -4.37 38.64 -11.17
C ASP A 57 -5.32 37.67 -11.85
N ALA A 58 -5.37 36.41 -11.41
CA ALA A 58 -6.28 35.41 -11.96
C ALA A 58 -7.73 35.76 -11.65
N GLU A 59 -7.99 36.29 -10.45
CA GLU A 59 -9.30 36.77 -10.05
C GLU A 59 -9.78 37.88 -11.00
N LYS A 60 -8.97 38.93 -11.18
CA LYS A 60 -9.32 40.06 -12.06
C LYS A 60 -9.49 39.67 -13.53
N LYS A 61 -8.66 38.75 -14.03
CA LYS A 61 -8.62 38.43 -15.47
C LYS A 61 -9.66 37.38 -15.87
N ASN A 62 -9.91 36.41 -15.01
CA ASN A 62 -10.60 35.18 -15.38
C ASN A 62 -11.71 34.76 -14.41
N TRP A 63 -11.70 35.19 -13.16
CA TRP A 63 -12.82 34.92 -12.24
C TRP A 63 -13.99 35.88 -12.51
N GLU A 64 -13.67 37.17 -12.60
CA GLU A 64 -14.62 38.24 -12.92
C GLU A 64 -14.78 38.44 -14.44
N ASP A 65 -15.92 39.00 -14.84
CA ASP A 65 -16.22 39.32 -16.24
C ASP A 65 -15.27 40.41 -16.78
N ASN A 66 -14.99 40.35 -18.09
CA ASN A 66 -14.31 41.40 -18.86
C ASN A 66 -12.88 41.73 -18.41
N GLY A 67 -12.18 40.77 -17.82
CA GLY A 67 -10.84 40.95 -17.24
C GLY A 67 -9.68 41.09 -18.23
N HIS A 68 -9.91 40.93 -19.54
CA HIS A 68 -8.86 40.96 -20.57
C HIS A 68 -8.96 42.20 -21.45
N TYR A 69 -7.83 42.87 -21.68
CA TYR A 69 -7.76 44.06 -22.52
C TYR A 69 -7.36 43.70 -23.96
N ASP A 70 -8.18 44.12 -24.92
CA ASP A 70 -7.89 44.04 -26.34
C ASP A 70 -7.08 45.26 -26.78
N LYS A 71 -5.81 45.02 -27.14
CA LYS A 71 -4.89 46.07 -27.57
C LYS A 71 -5.26 46.64 -28.94
N ASP A 72 -5.81 45.82 -29.83
CA ASP A 72 -6.13 46.22 -31.21
C ASP A 72 -7.36 47.12 -31.22
N ASN A 73 -8.37 46.76 -30.41
CA ASN A 73 -9.61 47.53 -30.27
C ASN A 73 -9.59 48.56 -29.14
N LYS A 74 -8.48 48.67 -28.40
CA LYS A 74 -8.27 49.58 -27.27
C LYS A 74 -9.41 49.58 -26.24
N ARG A 75 -9.94 48.39 -25.91
CA ARG A 75 -11.04 48.21 -24.96
C ARG A 75 -10.91 46.90 -24.20
N TYR A 76 -11.57 46.80 -23.05
CA TYR A 76 -11.76 45.51 -22.41
C TYR A 76 -12.66 44.62 -23.27
N LYS A 77 -12.28 43.35 -23.41
CA LYS A 77 -13.06 42.35 -24.12
C LYS A 77 -14.31 42.06 -23.32
N GLU A 78 -15.45 42.01 -24.01
CA GLU A 78 -16.67 41.47 -23.42
C GLU A 78 -16.53 39.95 -23.36
N CYS A 79 -16.26 39.41 -22.16
CA CYS A 79 -16.13 37.99 -21.94
C CYS A 79 -16.58 37.62 -20.53
N LYS A 80 -17.20 36.44 -20.39
CA LYS A 80 -17.61 35.92 -19.10
C LYS A 80 -16.40 35.47 -18.30
N GLY A 81 -16.38 35.80 -17.01
CA GLY A 81 -15.52 35.21 -16.00
C GLY A 81 -16.09 33.88 -15.54
N LEU A 82 -15.24 33.05 -14.93
CA LEU A 82 -15.61 31.71 -14.47
C LEU A 82 -16.75 31.78 -13.45
N LYS A 83 -16.80 32.80 -12.59
CA LYS A 83 -17.87 32.98 -11.60
C LYS A 83 -19.25 32.94 -12.25
N ARG A 84 -19.44 33.75 -13.30
CA ARG A 84 -20.70 33.83 -14.03
C ARG A 84 -21.03 32.54 -14.75
N CYS A 85 -20.03 31.89 -15.36
CA CYS A 85 -20.21 30.56 -15.96
C CYS A 85 -20.75 29.56 -14.94
N LEU A 86 -20.20 29.52 -13.72
CA LEU A 86 -20.66 28.62 -12.66
C LEU A 86 -22.06 28.96 -12.13
N GLU A 87 -22.41 30.25 -12.03
CA GLU A 87 -23.78 30.68 -11.67
C GLU A 87 -24.81 30.21 -12.71
N GLU A 88 -24.47 30.27 -13.99
CA GLU A 88 -25.33 29.84 -15.10
C GLU A 88 -25.54 28.32 -15.15
N LEU A 89 -24.61 27.51 -14.60
CA LEU A 89 -24.77 26.06 -14.45
C LEU A 89 -25.87 25.68 -13.44
N LYS A 90 -26.29 26.60 -12.56
CA LYS A 90 -27.36 26.40 -11.56
C LYS A 90 -27.16 25.16 -10.69
N LEU A 91 -25.92 24.92 -10.26
CA LEU A 91 -25.57 23.81 -9.40
C LEU A 91 -26.13 24.00 -7.99
N THR A 92 -26.45 22.90 -7.31
CA THR A 92 -26.91 22.94 -5.92
C THR A 92 -25.75 23.05 -4.93
N ALA A 93 -24.57 22.52 -5.28
CA ALA A 93 -23.37 22.65 -4.46
C ALA A 93 -22.86 24.10 -4.49
N PRO A 94 -22.53 24.69 -3.32
CA PRO A 94 -21.91 26.01 -3.26
C PRO A 94 -20.51 25.99 -3.87
N PHE A 95 -20.17 27.09 -4.55
CA PHE A 95 -18.81 27.35 -5.00
C PHE A 95 -18.23 28.59 -4.30
N ALA A 96 -16.92 28.60 -4.09
CA ALA A 96 -16.21 29.71 -3.47
C ALA A 96 -14.90 30.00 -4.20
N ASN A 97 -14.52 31.28 -4.22
CA ASN A 97 -13.18 31.72 -4.60
C ASN A 97 -12.31 31.85 -3.34
N VAL A 98 -11.10 31.28 -3.37
CA VAL A 98 -10.12 31.38 -2.29
C VAL A 98 -8.85 32.03 -2.82
N HIS A 99 -8.50 33.17 -2.24
CA HIS A 99 -7.31 33.91 -2.63
C HIS A 99 -6.02 33.20 -2.18
N ILE A 100 -5.07 33.07 -3.10
CA ILE A 100 -3.73 32.51 -2.85
C ILE A 100 -2.62 33.47 -3.34
N PRO A 101 -1.42 33.43 -2.76
CA PRO A 101 -0.27 34.16 -3.29
C PRO A 101 0.24 33.53 -4.61
N ASP A 102 1.14 34.23 -5.29
CA ASP A 102 1.67 33.80 -6.60
C ASP A 102 2.67 32.63 -6.50
N GLY A 103 3.20 32.32 -5.32
CA GLY A 103 4.07 31.15 -5.11
C GLY A 103 5.50 31.37 -5.63
N HIS A 104 6.00 32.61 -5.55
CA HIS A 104 7.35 32.99 -5.96
C HIS A 104 8.41 32.80 -4.86
N SER A 105 7.99 32.52 -3.63
CA SER A 105 8.87 32.16 -2.51
C SER A 105 8.42 30.88 -1.82
N THR A 106 9.31 30.31 -1.00
CA THR A 106 9.00 29.12 -0.18
C THR A 106 7.87 29.42 0.81
N GLU A 107 7.86 30.61 1.41
CA GLU A 107 6.82 31.05 2.35
C GLU A 107 5.45 31.11 1.66
N GLU A 108 5.39 31.66 0.44
CA GLU A 108 4.16 31.68 -0.35
C GLU A 108 3.69 30.27 -0.73
N MET A 109 4.62 29.37 -1.07
CA MET A 109 4.28 27.96 -1.34
C MET A 109 3.66 27.26 -0.11
N TRP A 110 4.14 27.56 1.10
CA TRP A 110 3.53 27.04 2.33
C TRP A 110 2.17 27.67 2.64
N ASP A 111 1.94 28.94 2.30
CA ASP A 111 0.61 29.55 2.41
C ASP A 111 -0.38 28.89 1.43
N ILE A 112 0.03 28.63 0.18
CA ILE A 112 -0.78 27.89 -0.79
C ILE A 112 -1.08 26.48 -0.24
N PHE A 113 -0.07 25.78 0.28
CA PHE A 113 -0.24 24.47 0.90
C PHE A 113 -1.34 24.49 1.97
N GLN A 114 -1.22 25.45 2.91
CA GLN A 114 -2.12 25.56 4.06
C GLN A 114 -3.55 25.87 3.60
N LYS A 115 -3.72 26.80 2.66
CA LYS A 115 -5.04 27.16 2.11
C LYS A 115 -5.73 26.00 1.40
N VAL A 116 -4.99 25.22 0.61
CA VAL A 116 -5.54 24.03 -0.03
C VAL A 116 -5.90 22.99 1.03
N PHE A 117 -5.00 22.73 1.98
CA PHE A 117 -5.25 21.76 3.05
C PHE A 117 -6.46 22.14 3.91
N ASP A 118 -6.63 23.40 4.29
CA ASP A 118 -7.73 23.89 5.12
C ASP A 118 -9.08 23.88 4.40
N SER A 119 -9.08 23.93 3.07
CA SER A 119 -10.31 23.75 2.28
C SER A 119 -10.87 22.32 2.33
N LEU A 120 -10.06 21.36 2.75
CA LEU A 120 -10.43 19.95 2.90
C LEU A 120 -10.87 19.67 4.34
N ASN A 121 -11.94 18.88 4.50
CA ASN A 121 -12.41 18.36 5.77
C ASN A 121 -12.12 16.87 5.92
N GLU A 122 -12.31 16.36 7.14
CA GLU A 122 -12.13 14.94 7.40
C GLU A 122 -13.05 14.06 6.52
N ARG A 123 -12.47 13.04 5.89
CA ARG A 123 -13.15 12.03 5.06
C ARG A 123 -13.85 12.61 3.82
N ASP A 124 -13.42 13.78 3.35
CA ASP A 124 -13.90 14.32 2.09
C ASP A 124 -13.52 13.42 0.91
N GLU A 125 -14.39 13.40 -0.10
CA GLU A 125 -14.14 12.79 -1.40
C GLU A 125 -13.69 13.88 -2.38
N VAL A 126 -12.43 13.86 -2.78
CA VAL A 126 -11.80 14.97 -3.49
C VAL A 126 -11.73 14.69 -4.99
N VAL A 127 -12.09 15.68 -5.80
CA VAL A 127 -11.81 15.76 -7.22
C VAL A 127 -10.91 16.96 -7.45
N PHE A 128 -9.84 16.77 -8.20
CA PHE A 128 -8.85 17.80 -8.44
C PHE A 128 -8.70 18.07 -9.94
N ASP A 129 -8.78 19.33 -10.34
CA ASP A 129 -8.44 19.78 -11.69
C ASP A 129 -7.14 20.58 -11.66
N ILE A 130 -6.11 20.04 -12.29
CA ILE A 130 -4.75 20.57 -12.28
C ILE A 130 -4.43 21.44 -13.50
N THR A 131 -5.41 21.74 -14.37
CA THR A 131 -5.19 22.31 -15.70
C THR A 131 -4.51 23.68 -15.70
N HIS A 132 -4.94 24.59 -14.84
CA HIS A 132 -4.47 26.00 -14.86
C HIS A 132 -3.57 26.37 -13.69
N ALA A 133 -2.93 25.37 -13.09
CA ALA A 133 -2.00 25.58 -11.99
C ALA A 133 -0.65 26.16 -12.49
N LEU A 134 -0.05 27.09 -11.72
CA LEU A 134 1.32 27.57 -11.95
C LEU A 134 2.30 26.38 -11.97
N ARG A 135 3.43 26.46 -12.69
CA ARG A 135 4.29 25.29 -12.96
C ARG A 135 4.68 24.46 -11.72
N SER A 136 4.81 25.07 -10.54
CA SER A 136 5.11 24.41 -9.26
C SER A 136 3.88 23.89 -8.51
N ILE A 137 2.68 24.40 -8.80
CA ILE A 137 1.46 24.11 -8.06
C ILE A 137 0.91 22.70 -8.28
N PRO A 138 0.97 22.06 -9.47
CA PRO A 138 0.57 20.65 -9.60
C PRO A 138 1.36 19.73 -8.66
N LEU A 139 2.66 19.98 -8.52
CA LEU A 139 3.51 19.22 -7.59
C LEU A 139 3.08 19.45 -6.14
N LEU A 140 2.88 20.73 -5.76
CA LEU A 140 2.41 21.08 -4.42
C LEU A 140 1.04 20.45 -4.11
N ALA A 141 0.11 20.50 -5.06
CA ALA A 141 -1.23 19.94 -4.93
C ALA A 141 -1.20 18.45 -4.65
N ILE A 142 -0.37 17.68 -5.37
CA ILE A 142 -0.18 16.24 -5.11
C ILE A 142 0.35 16.03 -3.69
N VAL A 143 1.34 16.82 -3.23
CA VAL A 143 1.87 16.72 -1.86
C VAL A 143 0.79 17.01 -0.81
N VAL A 144 -0.01 18.08 -0.99
CA VAL A 144 -1.13 18.41 -0.09
C VAL A 144 -2.15 17.27 -0.03
N LEU A 145 -2.50 16.69 -1.19
CA LEU A 145 -3.46 15.59 -1.25
C LEU A 145 -2.98 14.36 -0.49
N HIS A 146 -1.70 13.99 -0.64
CA HIS A 146 -1.12 12.88 0.12
C HIS A 146 -1.05 13.17 1.61
N TYR A 147 -0.70 14.38 1.99
CA TYR A 147 -0.73 14.81 3.39
C TYR A 147 -2.15 14.75 3.98
N ALA A 148 -3.16 15.19 3.21
CA ALA A 148 -4.56 15.13 3.59
C ALA A 148 -5.10 13.70 3.67
N LYS A 149 -4.65 12.76 2.81
CA LYS A 149 -5.00 11.35 2.91
C LYS A 149 -4.61 10.78 4.27
N VAL A 150 -3.46 11.19 4.81
CA VAL A 150 -2.97 10.73 6.11
C VAL A 150 -3.70 11.42 7.26
N LEU A 151 -3.73 12.77 7.29
CA LEU A 151 -4.24 13.51 8.44
C LEU A 151 -5.77 13.64 8.46
N LYS A 152 -6.38 13.89 7.31
CA LYS A 152 -7.83 14.11 7.19
C LYS A 152 -8.55 12.89 6.64
N ARG A 153 -7.84 11.81 6.26
CA ARG A 153 -8.44 10.58 5.70
C ARG A 153 -9.31 10.86 4.46
N VAL A 154 -8.93 11.85 3.66
CA VAL A 154 -9.63 12.16 2.41
C VAL A 154 -9.44 11.03 1.40
N SER A 155 -10.39 10.87 0.47
CA SER A 155 -10.33 9.91 -0.63
C SER A 155 -10.30 10.65 -1.95
N LEU A 156 -9.25 10.47 -2.73
CA LEU A 156 -9.18 11.04 -4.08
C LEU A 156 -10.05 10.22 -5.04
N LYS A 157 -10.92 10.90 -5.78
CA LYS A 157 -11.86 10.31 -6.74
C LYS A 157 -11.52 10.60 -8.18
N GLY A 158 -10.84 11.71 -8.44
CA GLY A 158 -10.50 12.16 -9.78
C GLY A 158 -9.34 13.15 -9.76
N ILE A 159 -8.39 13.00 -10.69
CA ILE A 159 -7.44 14.06 -11.08
C ILE A 159 -7.65 14.31 -12.57
N TYR A 160 -8.04 15.53 -12.95
CA TYR A 160 -8.34 15.87 -14.34
C TYR A 160 -7.40 16.96 -14.87
N TYR A 161 -7.01 16.82 -16.13
CA TYR A 161 -6.18 17.78 -16.85
C TYR A 161 -6.75 18.04 -18.25
N GLY A 162 -7.22 19.26 -18.50
CA GLY A 162 -7.65 19.72 -19.82
C GLY A 162 -6.44 20.03 -20.70
N ALA A 163 -6.10 19.12 -21.61
CA ALA A 163 -4.94 19.23 -22.47
C ALA A 163 -5.23 20.09 -23.71
N PHE A 164 -5.55 21.37 -23.51
CA PHE A 164 -5.83 22.34 -24.57
C PHE A 164 -4.65 22.47 -25.56
N GLU A 165 -3.43 22.31 -25.06
CA GLU A 165 -2.18 22.39 -25.81
C GLU A 165 -2.09 21.33 -26.93
N ALA A 166 -2.86 20.23 -26.82
CA ALA A 166 -2.99 19.24 -27.87
C ALA A 166 -3.58 19.82 -29.18
N LEU A 167 -4.25 20.96 -29.12
CA LEU A 167 -4.80 21.63 -30.29
C LEU A 167 -3.75 22.42 -31.10
N GLY A 168 -2.56 22.67 -30.53
CA GLY A 168 -1.48 23.44 -31.13
C GLY A 168 -1.35 24.85 -30.54
N SER A 169 -0.77 25.79 -31.31
CA SER A 169 -0.56 27.15 -30.83
C SER A 169 -1.89 27.91 -30.71
N ILE A 170 -1.97 28.87 -29.78
CA ILE A 170 -3.17 29.72 -29.58
C ILE A 170 -3.58 30.43 -30.88
N ALA A 171 -2.62 30.86 -31.69
CA ALA A 171 -2.88 31.53 -32.97
C ALA A 171 -3.57 30.59 -33.96
N ASP A 172 -3.07 29.35 -34.08
CA ASP A 172 -3.65 28.34 -34.96
C ASP A 172 -5.06 27.96 -34.51
N VAL A 173 -5.26 27.80 -33.19
CA VAL A 173 -6.56 27.45 -32.64
C VAL A 173 -7.59 28.56 -32.91
N ARG A 174 -7.21 29.83 -32.74
CA ARG A 174 -8.08 30.97 -33.05
C ARG A 174 -8.46 31.06 -34.53
N ALA A 175 -7.60 30.59 -35.43
CA ALA A 175 -7.87 30.55 -36.87
C ALA A 175 -8.84 29.42 -37.29
N ARG A 176 -9.04 28.40 -36.44
CA ARG A 176 -9.97 27.29 -36.71
C ARG A 176 -11.41 27.64 -36.33
N PRO A 177 -12.43 27.08 -37.02
CA PRO A 177 -13.82 27.11 -36.55
C PRO A 177 -13.94 26.56 -35.12
N VAL A 178 -14.82 27.14 -34.30
CA VAL A 178 -14.93 26.77 -32.88
C VAL A 178 -15.38 25.33 -32.69
N GLU A 179 -16.15 24.80 -33.64
CA GLU A 179 -16.67 23.44 -33.69
C GLU A 179 -15.55 22.39 -33.84
N GLU A 180 -14.41 22.77 -34.43
CA GLU A 180 -13.25 21.91 -34.64
C GLU A 180 -12.25 21.96 -33.48
N ARG A 181 -12.43 22.87 -32.51
CA ARG A 181 -11.54 23.03 -31.35
C ARG A 181 -11.91 22.03 -30.27
N ARG A 182 -11.49 20.77 -30.43
CA ARG A 182 -11.85 19.66 -29.53
C ARG A 182 -10.69 19.22 -28.64
N ALA A 183 -10.61 19.75 -27.43
CA ALA A 183 -9.54 19.46 -26.48
C ALA A 183 -9.84 18.23 -25.62
N PRO A 184 -8.91 17.28 -25.44
CA PRO A 184 -9.10 16.16 -24.53
C PRO A 184 -8.99 16.59 -23.05
N VAL A 185 -9.73 15.91 -22.18
CA VAL A 185 -9.52 15.95 -20.73
C VAL A 185 -8.94 14.60 -20.31
N LEU A 186 -7.73 14.60 -19.78
CA LEU A 186 -7.06 13.40 -19.31
C LEU A 186 -7.45 13.13 -17.85
N ASP A 187 -7.88 11.90 -17.56
CA ASP A 187 -7.99 11.39 -16.19
C ASP A 187 -6.62 10.81 -15.76
N LEU A 188 -6.01 11.47 -14.78
CA LEU A 188 -4.69 11.16 -14.23
C LEU A 188 -4.79 10.42 -12.88
N THR A 189 -5.97 9.97 -12.48
CA THR A 189 -6.21 9.29 -11.19
C THR A 189 -5.35 8.03 -11.01
N ASP A 190 -4.98 7.35 -12.10
CA ASP A 190 -4.11 6.17 -12.04
C ASP A 190 -2.70 6.46 -11.50
N LEU A 191 -2.22 7.72 -11.59
CA LEU A 191 -0.94 8.12 -10.98
C LEU A 191 -1.00 8.10 -9.46
N ASP A 192 -2.12 8.54 -8.90
CA ASP A 192 -2.38 8.50 -7.45
C ASP A 192 -2.48 7.06 -6.95
N LYS A 193 -3.18 6.18 -7.69
CA LYS A 193 -3.25 4.75 -7.38
C LYS A 193 -1.87 4.10 -7.41
N LEU A 194 -1.04 4.44 -8.38
CA LEU A 194 0.33 3.91 -8.45
C LEU A 194 1.14 4.31 -7.22
N MET A 195 0.99 5.53 -6.71
CA MET A 195 1.65 5.97 -5.49
C MET A 195 1.14 5.20 -4.26
N ASP A 196 -0.18 5.05 -4.11
CA ASP A 196 -0.78 4.28 -3.02
C ASP A 196 -0.27 2.82 -3.02
N TRP A 197 -0.23 2.18 -4.20
CA TRP A 197 0.32 0.84 -4.39
C TRP A 197 1.82 0.75 -4.12
N THR A 198 2.59 1.78 -4.49
CA THR A 198 4.02 1.85 -4.19
C THR A 198 4.25 1.87 -2.68
N MET A 199 3.56 2.74 -1.95
CA MET A 199 3.66 2.83 -0.49
C MET A 199 3.19 1.56 0.21
N ALA A 200 2.10 0.96 -0.26
CA ALA A 200 1.58 -0.28 0.31
C ALA A 200 2.50 -1.49 0.06
N THR A 201 3.12 -1.54 -1.12
CA THR A 201 4.10 -2.57 -1.48
C THR A 201 5.37 -2.42 -0.65
N ASP A 202 5.90 -1.20 -0.51
CA ASP A 202 7.06 -0.92 0.34
C ASP A 202 6.80 -1.31 1.80
N ARG A 203 5.65 -0.93 2.36
CA ARG A 203 5.25 -1.33 3.72
C ARG A 203 5.16 -2.85 3.91
N PHE A 204 4.72 -3.58 2.89
CA PHE A 204 4.71 -5.04 2.94
C PHE A 204 6.14 -5.62 2.88
N LEU A 205 6.96 -5.14 1.94
CA LEU A 205 8.29 -5.69 1.68
C LEU A 205 9.34 -5.33 2.75
N GLN A 206 9.23 -4.16 3.36
CA GLN A 206 10.14 -3.66 4.40
C GLN A 206 9.55 -3.82 5.81
N GLY A 207 8.23 -3.68 5.95
CA GLY A 207 7.54 -3.71 7.25
C GLY A 207 6.79 -5.00 7.55
N GLY A 208 6.68 -5.94 6.60
CA GLY A 208 5.99 -7.21 6.79
C GLY A 208 4.47 -7.10 6.92
N ASP A 209 3.91 -5.90 6.68
CA ASP A 209 2.51 -5.57 6.95
C ASP A 209 1.72 -5.36 5.66
N ALA A 210 0.89 -6.35 5.33
CA ALA A 210 0.03 -6.35 4.15
C ALA A 210 -1.27 -5.54 4.28
N ARG A 211 -1.62 -4.99 5.45
CA ARG A 211 -2.96 -4.39 5.68
C ARG A 211 -3.30 -3.30 4.68
N SER A 212 -2.35 -2.43 4.35
CA SER A 212 -2.56 -1.35 3.37
C SER A 212 -2.79 -1.91 1.97
N ALA A 213 -1.98 -2.86 1.52
CA ALA A 213 -2.10 -3.48 0.20
C ALA A 213 -3.41 -4.26 0.06
N ALA A 214 -3.80 -5.01 1.10
CA ALA A 214 -5.06 -5.74 1.14
C ALA A 214 -6.28 -4.80 1.09
N ALA A 215 -6.24 -3.69 1.83
CA ALA A 215 -7.30 -2.69 1.81
C ALA A 215 -7.45 -2.00 0.45
N LEU A 216 -6.33 -1.61 -0.18
CA LEU A 216 -6.32 -1.04 -1.53
C LEU A 216 -6.89 -2.02 -2.56
N ALA A 217 -6.34 -3.24 -2.59
CA ALA A 217 -6.78 -4.30 -3.48
C ALA A 217 -8.29 -4.58 -3.37
N LYS A 218 -8.81 -4.63 -2.14
CA LYS A 218 -10.23 -4.82 -1.87
C LYS A 218 -11.06 -3.65 -2.39
N ALA A 219 -10.70 -2.41 -2.05
CA ALA A 219 -11.47 -1.23 -2.41
C ALA A 219 -11.53 -1.01 -3.93
N GLU A 220 -10.41 -1.20 -4.63
CA GLU A 220 -10.35 -1.08 -6.08
C GLU A 220 -11.12 -2.19 -6.77
N ALA A 221 -10.92 -3.44 -6.34
CA ALA A 221 -11.63 -4.56 -6.92
C ALA A 221 -13.14 -4.47 -6.72
N GLU A 222 -13.61 -4.08 -5.53
CA GLU A 222 -15.05 -3.90 -5.27
C GLU A 222 -15.66 -2.83 -6.19
N ARG A 223 -14.95 -1.73 -6.44
CA ARG A 223 -15.40 -0.68 -7.36
C ARG A 223 -15.57 -1.21 -8.79
N GLU A 224 -14.56 -1.87 -9.32
CA GLU A 224 -14.57 -2.37 -10.71
C GLU A 224 -15.50 -3.57 -10.89
N LEU A 225 -15.59 -4.47 -9.91
CA LEU A 225 -16.54 -5.58 -9.94
C LEU A 225 -17.99 -5.08 -9.87
N LYS A 226 -18.27 -3.99 -9.13
CA LYS A 226 -19.60 -3.39 -9.12
C LYS A 226 -19.96 -2.81 -10.49
N LYS A 227 -19.04 -2.12 -11.16
CA LYS A 227 -19.23 -1.58 -12.52
C LYS A 227 -19.46 -2.69 -13.56
N THR A 228 -18.66 -3.74 -13.50
CA THR A 228 -18.67 -4.85 -14.47
C THR A 228 -19.62 -5.99 -14.12
N ARG A 229 -20.40 -5.85 -13.04
CA ARG A 229 -21.27 -6.92 -12.50
C ARG A 229 -20.53 -8.24 -12.26
N GLY A 230 -19.30 -8.15 -11.74
CA GLY A 230 -18.48 -9.29 -11.34
C GLY A 230 -17.71 -9.98 -12.47
N LYS A 231 -17.65 -9.37 -13.67
CA LYS A 231 -16.98 -9.97 -14.84
C LYS A 231 -15.52 -9.57 -15.02
N ASP A 232 -15.03 -8.60 -14.27
CA ASP A 232 -13.65 -8.13 -14.39
C ASP A 232 -12.64 -9.10 -13.74
N GLU A 233 -11.87 -9.79 -14.57
CA GLU A 233 -10.86 -10.75 -14.12
C GLU A 233 -9.65 -10.07 -13.46
N ALA A 234 -9.28 -8.86 -13.89
CA ALA A 234 -8.17 -8.12 -13.27
C ALA A 234 -8.53 -7.72 -11.84
N ALA A 235 -9.75 -7.23 -11.64
CA ALA A 235 -10.27 -6.91 -10.31
C ALA A 235 -10.33 -8.14 -9.39
N LYS A 236 -10.73 -9.32 -9.91
CA LYS A 236 -10.71 -10.57 -9.13
C LYS A 236 -9.30 -10.97 -8.72
N ALA A 237 -8.35 -10.91 -9.65
CA ALA A 237 -6.96 -11.26 -9.41
C ALA A 237 -6.32 -10.31 -8.38
N ILE A 238 -6.51 -9.00 -8.53
CA ILE A 238 -6.04 -7.99 -7.56
C ILE A 238 -6.62 -8.24 -6.17
N ARG A 239 -7.94 -8.49 -6.06
CA ARG A 239 -8.58 -8.84 -4.78
C ARG A 239 -7.97 -10.08 -4.16
N SER A 240 -7.76 -11.12 -4.98
CA SER A 240 -7.16 -12.38 -4.54
C SER A 240 -5.74 -12.17 -4.00
N LEU A 241 -4.92 -11.38 -4.70
CA LEU A 241 -3.59 -10.98 -4.25
C LEU A 241 -3.65 -10.26 -2.90
N GLY A 242 -4.54 -9.28 -2.75
CA GLY A 242 -4.76 -8.58 -1.49
C GLY A 242 -5.06 -9.52 -0.32
N CYS A 243 -5.98 -10.47 -0.51
CA CYS A 243 -6.25 -11.51 0.49
C CYS A 243 -5.02 -12.38 0.77
N GLY A 244 -4.25 -12.76 -0.25
CA GLY A 244 -3.06 -13.59 -0.09
C GLY A 244 -1.96 -12.89 0.71
N LEU A 245 -1.76 -11.59 0.47
CA LEU A 245 -0.82 -10.76 1.23
C LEU A 245 -1.25 -10.71 2.70
N GLU A 246 -2.54 -10.47 2.95
CA GLU A 246 -3.10 -10.41 4.30
C GLU A 246 -2.96 -11.76 5.04
N ASP A 247 -3.29 -12.87 4.39
CA ASP A 247 -3.18 -14.22 4.93
C ASP A 247 -1.71 -14.56 5.26
N PHE A 248 -0.77 -14.19 4.38
CA PHE A 248 0.66 -14.38 4.60
C PHE A 248 1.17 -13.61 5.82
N SER A 249 0.87 -12.31 5.93
CA SER A 249 1.23 -11.52 7.11
C SER A 249 0.59 -12.08 8.38
N LYS A 250 -0.71 -12.42 8.35
CA LYS A 250 -1.45 -13.04 9.48
C LYS A 250 -0.81 -14.33 9.94
N MET A 251 -0.48 -15.21 9.01
CA MET A 251 0.15 -16.50 9.30
C MET A 251 1.46 -16.31 10.08
N LEU A 252 2.27 -15.31 9.72
CA LEU A 252 3.52 -15.01 10.40
C LEU A 252 3.30 -14.40 11.79
N TYR A 253 2.56 -13.30 11.91
CA TYR A 253 2.43 -12.62 13.22
C TYR A 253 1.60 -13.42 14.25
N THR A 254 0.86 -14.45 13.79
CA THR A 254 0.14 -15.39 14.66
C THR A 254 0.79 -16.78 14.77
N CYS A 255 2.00 -16.98 14.24
CA CYS A 255 2.75 -18.23 14.32
C CYS A 255 1.99 -19.47 13.78
N ARG A 256 1.31 -19.36 12.64
CA ARG A 256 0.60 -20.50 12.02
C ARG A 256 1.55 -21.32 11.16
N GLY A 257 2.54 -21.93 11.81
CA GLY A 257 3.64 -22.65 11.16
C GLY A 257 3.23 -23.69 10.11
N ARG A 258 2.13 -24.43 10.37
CA ARG A 258 1.60 -25.44 9.44
C ARG A 258 1.05 -24.85 8.13
N GLU A 259 0.68 -23.58 8.13
CA GLU A 259 0.12 -22.91 6.95
C GLU A 259 1.21 -22.21 6.12
N ILE A 260 2.47 -22.17 6.57
CA ILE A 260 3.55 -21.40 5.92
C ILE A 260 3.67 -21.75 4.44
N SER A 261 3.90 -23.02 4.12
CA SER A 261 4.13 -23.48 2.74
C SER A 261 2.93 -23.24 1.83
N LYS A 262 1.73 -23.46 2.36
CA LYS A 262 0.48 -23.25 1.62
C LYS A 262 0.25 -21.78 1.33
N ALA A 263 0.37 -20.92 2.34
CA ALA A 263 0.13 -19.48 2.20
C ALA A 263 1.19 -18.83 1.29
N SER A 264 2.47 -19.21 1.42
CA SER A 264 3.54 -18.69 0.56
C SER A 264 3.36 -19.10 -0.90
N THR A 265 3.01 -20.37 -1.16
CA THR A 265 2.76 -20.90 -2.50
C THR A 265 1.54 -20.24 -3.16
N GLU A 266 0.44 -20.11 -2.42
CA GLU A 266 -0.76 -19.44 -2.92
C GLU A 266 -0.50 -17.97 -3.22
N LEU A 267 0.23 -17.26 -2.35
CA LEU A 267 0.58 -15.86 -2.59
C LEU A 267 1.45 -15.70 -3.84
N LYS A 268 2.47 -16.56 -4.04
CA LYS A 268 3.28 -16.56 -5.27
C LYS A 268 2.45 -16.72 -6.52
N LYS A 269 1.51 -17.66 -6.50
CA LYS A 269 0.61 -17.91 -7.63
C LYS A 269 -0.23 -16.67 -7.94
N ARG A 270 -0.83 -16.04 -6.93
CA ARG A 270 -1.65 -14.83 -7.05
C ARG A 270 -0.85 -13.62 -7.56
N ALA A 271 0.40 -13.46 -7.11
CA ALA A 271 1.29 -12.41 -7.59
C ALA A 271 1.61 -12.59 -9.09
N LYS A 272 1.93 -13.83 -9.50
CA LYS A 272 2.16 -14.20 -10.90
C LYS A 272 0.94 -13.97 -11.79
N GLU A 273 -0.27 -14.27 -11.29
CA GLU A 273 -1.52 -13.97 -11.99
C GLU A 273 -1.68 -12.46 -12.22
N CYS A 274 -1.39 -11.63 -11.19
CA CYS A 274 -1.47 -10.18 -11.30
C CYS A 274 -0.44 -9.58 -12.28
N ARG A 275 0.78 -10.12 -12.30
CA ARG A 275 1.83 -9.70 -13.24
C ARG A 275 1.42 -9.84 -14.71
N ASN A 276 0.60 -10.86 -15.02
CA ASN A 276 0.13 -11.14 -16.37
C ASN A 276 -1.10 -10.31 -16.79
N LEU A 277 -1.64 -9.49 -15.88
CA LEU A 277 -2.77 -8.61 -16.19
C LEU A 277 -2.36 -7.49 -17.17
N LYS A 278 -3.34 -7.00 -17.92
CA LYS A 278 -3.21 -5.81 -18.78
C LYS A 278 -3.31 -4.54 -17.93
N LEU A 279 -2.35 -4.35 -17.02
CA LEU A 279 -2.21 -3.12 -16.23
C LEU A 279 -1.21 -2.16 -16.89
N PRO A 280 -1.25 -0.85 -16.56
CA PRO A 280 -0.21 0.08 -16.98
C PRO A 280 1.17 -0.46 -16.57
N LYS A 281 2.15 -0.34 -17.48
CA LYS A 281 3.49 -0.93 -17.30
C LYS A 281 4.14 -0.62 -15.94
N PRO A 282 4.00 0.59 -15.35
CA PRO A 282 4.60 0.91 -14.05
C PRO A 282 4.12 0.06 -12.86
N PHE A 283 2.97 -0.62 -12.94
CA PHE A 283 2.50 -1.50 -11.87
C PHE A 283 3.23 -2.85 -11.83
N ARG A 284 3.75 -3.32 -12.98
CA ARG A 284 4.36 -4.66 -13.09
C ARG A 284 5.55 -4.88 -12.14
N PRO A 285 6.50 -3.94 -12.01
CA PRO A 285 7.63 -4.11 -11.09
C PRO A 285 7.22 -4.34 -9.63
N LEU A 286 6.08 -3.79 -9.18
CA LEU A 286 5.60 -3.99 -7.80
C LEU A 286 5.29 -5.47 -7.54
N PHE A 287 4.62 -6.15 -8.47
CA PHE A 287 4.32 -7.58 -8.35
C PHE A 287 5.59 -8.43 -8.47
N GLU A 288 6.52 -8.04 -9.35
CA GLU A 288 7.81 -8.73 -9.49
C GLU A 288 8.64 -8.67 -8.20
N MET A 289 8.61 -7.56 -7.47
CA MET A 289 9.28 -7.45 -6.16
C MET A 289 8.66 -8.39 -5.12
N ILE A 290 7.33 -8.53 -5.09
CA ILE A 290 6.63 -9.49 -4.21
C ILE A 290 7.03 -10.92 -4.57
N GLU A 291 7.00 -11.28 -5.86
CA GLU A 291 7.43 -12.61 -6.34
C GLU A 291 8.87 -12.92 -5.92
N LYS A 292 9.79 -11.98 -6.19
CA LYS A 292 11.22 -12.12 -5.87
C LYS A 292 11.43 -12.34 -4.38
N ARG A 293 10.74 -11.58 -3.52
CA ARG A 293 10.87 -11.73 -2.06
C ARG A 293 10.40 -13.11 -1.59
N LEU A 294 9.41 -13.68 -2.26
CA LEU A 294 8.89 -15.00 -1.93
C LEU A 294 9.76 -16.14 -2.49
N GLU A 295 10.73 -15.92 -3.38
CA GLU A 295 11.56 -16.99 -3.98
C GLU A 295 12.24 -17.92 -2.97
N ALA A 296 12.50 -17.42 -1.75
CA ALA A 296 13.05 -18.21 -0.64
C ALA A 296 12.15 -19.39 -0.22
N PHE A 297 10.84 -19.29 -0.40
CA PHE A 297 9.88 -20.34 -0.05
C PHE A 297 9.83 -21.41 -1.17
N LYS A 298 10.39 -22.60 -0.96
CA LYS A 298 10.51 -23.66 -1.97
C LYS A 298 9.33 -24.64 -2.01
N GLY A 299 8.39 -24.53 -1.06
CA GLY A 299 7.27 -25.47 -0.93
C GLY A 299 7.60 -26.71 -0.08
N ASP A 300 8.81 -26.77 0.48
CA ASP A 300 9.23 -27.76 1.47
C ASP A 300 8.99 -27.23 2.89
N SER A 301 8.48 -28.07 3.79
CA SER A 301 8.08 -27.63 5.13
C SER A 301 9.23 -27.12 5.99
N LEU A 302 10.44 -27.69 5.86
CA LEU A 302 11.61 -27.22 6.61
C LEU A 302 12.11 -25.92 5.99
N LEU A 303 12.38 -25.93 4.67
CA LEU A 303 12.95 -24.77 3.98
C LEU A 303 12.03 -23.55 4.06
N ASP A 304 10.72 -23.73 3.90
CA ASP A 304 9.74 -22.65 4.04
C ASP A 304 9.64 -22.15 5.48
N GLY A 305 9.76 -23.06 6.45
CA GLY A 305 9.83 -22.72 7.86
C GLY A 305 11.03 -21.82 8.19
N LEU A 306 12.22 -22.20 7.71
CA LEU A 306 13.44 -21.41 7.86
C LEU A 306 13.35 -20.06 7.12
N ALA A 307 12.76 -20.05 5.91
CA ALA A 307 12.49 -18.81 5.18
C ALA A 307 11.51 -17.89 5.92
N ALA A 308 10.50 -18.45 6.60
CA ALA A 308 9.58 -17.68 7.45
C ALA A 308 10.29 -17.11 8.69
N VAL A 309 11.23 -17.83 9.30
CA VAL A 309 12.04 -17.30 10.42
C VAL A 309 12.93 -16.17 9.92
N ARG A 310 13.57 -16.33 8.75
CA ARG A 310 14.35 -15.25 8.12
C ARG A 310 13.49 -14.02 7.84
N TRP A 311 12.27 -14.22 7.35
CA TRP A 311 11.30 -13.14 7.23
C TRP A 311 11.02 -12.49 8.58
N CYS A 312 10.87 -13.26 9.66
CA CYS A 312 10.64 -12.68 10.98
C CYS A 312 11.80 -11.79 11.47
N VAL A 313 13.05 -12.20 11.20
CA VAL A 313 14.25 -11.41 11.49
C VAL A 313 14.21 -10.08 10.73
N ASP A 314 14.00 -10.14 9.40
CA ASP A 314 13.98 -8.96 8.53
C ASP A 314 12.91 -7.93 8.90
N HIS A 315 11.84 -8.34 9.60
CA HIS A 315 10.65 -7.50 9.85
C HIS A 315 10.36 -7.28 11.34
N ASN A 316 11.35 -7.44 12.22
CA ASN A 316 11.20 -7.24 13.68
C ASN A 316 10.10 -8.11 14.34
N LEU A 317 9.77 -9.26 13.76
CA LEU A 317 8.85 -10.25 14.35
C LEU A 317 9.62 -11.25 15.22
N VAL A 318 10.50 -10.74 16.08
CA VAL A 318 11.55 -11.54 16.76
C VAL A 318 10.94 -12.67 17.60
N GLN A 319 9.93 -12.38 18.42
CA GLN A 319 9.26 -13.39 19.25
C GLN A 319 8.58 -14.48 18.40
N GLN A 320 7.95 -14.09 17.29
CA GLN A 320 7.35 -15.03 16.35
C GLN A 320 8.42 -15.88 15.67
N GLY A 321 9.56 -15.29 15.29
CA GLY A 321 10.69 -16.01 14.73
C GLY A 321 11.23 -17.08 15.67
N PHE A 322 11.43 -16.77 16.95
CA PHE A 322 11.81 -17.77 17.96
C PHE A 322 10.79 -18.90 18.08
N THR A 323 9.50 -18.55 18.10
CA THR A 323 8.41 -19.52 18.23
C THR A 323 8.31 -20.42 17.00
N ILE A 324 8.37 -19.85 15.79
CA ILE A 324 8.33 -20.60 14.53
C ILE A 324 9.56 -21.50 14.43
N LEU A 325 10.77 -21.00 14.72
CA LEU A 325 12.00 -21.77 14.63
C LEU A 325 11.94 -23.02 15.53
N GLU A 326 11.50 -22.87 16.78
CA GLU A 326 11.34 -24.01 17.70
C GLU A 326 10.36 -25.06 17.16
N GLU A 327 9.19 -24.62 16.71
CA GLU A 327 8.16 -25.52 16.21
C GLU A 327 8.56 -26.21 14.90
N ILE A 328 9.33 -25.55 14.04
CA ILE A 328 9.88 -26.15 12.81
C ILE A 328 10.92 -27.21 13.16
N VAL A 329 11.83 -26.95 14.11
CA VAL A 329 12.81 -27.95 14.55
C VAL A 329 12.11 -29.20 15.08
N PHE A 330 11.14 -29.07 15.98
CA PHE A 330 10.44 -30.26 16.51
C PHE A 330 9.64 -31.01 15.45
N SER A 331 8.98 -30.28 14.54
CA SER A 331 8.25 -30.89 13.43
C SER A 331 9.19 -31.64 12.48
N HIS A 332 10.39 -31.11 12.24
CA HIS A 332 11.41 -31.75 11.42
C HIS A 332 12.02 -32.97 12.12
N THR A 333 12.30 -32.91 13.43
CA THR A 333 12.73 -34.10 14.21
C THR A 333 11.72 -35.23 14.11
N LEU A 334 10.42 -34.94 14.33
CA LEU A 334 9.35 -35.94 14.21
C LEU A 334 9.32 -36.57 12.82
N SER A 335 9.35 -35.74 11.77
CA SER A 335 9.32 -36.21 10.38
C SER A 335 10.57 -37.01 10.01
N GLY A 336 11.74 -36.59 10.48
CA GLY A 336 13.03 -37.26 10.25
C GLY A 336 13.11 -38.64 10.89
N VAL A 337 12.33 -38.89 11.95
CA VAL A 337 12.15 -40.22 12.52
C VAL A 337 10.89 -40.93 11.99
N GLY A 338 10.24 -40.43 10.93
CA GLY A 338 9.09 -41.08 10.29
C GLY A 338 7.79 -41.03 11.11
N LEU A 339 7.63 -40.02 11.98
CA LEU A 339 6.43 -39.79 12.78
C LEU A 339 5.64 -38.58 12.27
N ASP A 340 4.36 -38.53 12.60
CA ASP A 340 3.51 -37.40 12.24
C ASP A 340 3.87 -36.16 13.06
N ALA A 341 4.36 -35.11 12.37
CA ALA A 341 4.64 -33.81 12.96
C ALA A 341 3.39 -33.15 13.57
N SER A 342 2.19 -33.62 13.22
CA SER A 342 0.93 -33.08 13.69
C SER A 342 0.51 -33.56 15.09
N ASP A 343 1.09 -34.67 15.55
CA ASP A 343 0.77 -35.29 16.83
C ASP A 343 1.26 -34.45 18.01
N THR A 344 0.31 -34.03 18.85
CA THR A 344 0.59 -33.14 19.98
C THR A 344 1.35 -33.84 21.09
N ARG A 345 1.06 -35.13 21.36
CA ARG A 345 1.75 -35.90 22.40
C ARG A 345 3.19 -36.16 21.98
N LEU A 346 3.41 -36.62 20.75
CA LEU A 346 4.76 -36.88 20.24
C LEU A 346 5.59 -35.59 20.09
N ARG A 347 4.95 -34.44 19.89
CA ARG A 347 5.63 -33.14 19.96
C ARG A 347 6.18 -32.82 21.34
N TYR A 348 5.45 -33.13 22.42
CA TYR A 348 6.00 -33.02 23.77
C TYR A 348 7.15 -34.00 24.00
N VAL A 349 7.07 -35.22 23.42
CA VAL A 349 8.17 -36.18 23.45
C VAL A 349 9.42 -35.61 22.74
N ALA A 350 9.27 -35.05 21.54
CA ALA A 350 10.37 -34.40 20.82
C ALA A 350 10.98 -33.26 21.64
N SER A 351 10.14 -32.44 22.27
CA SER A 351 10.60 -31.38 23.17
C SER A 351 11.41 -31.92 24.36
N GLN A 352 10.95 -33.00 25.00
CA GLN A 352 11.65 -33.66 26.09
C GLN A 352 12.94 -34.35 25.64
N ALA A 353 13.00 -34.93 24.44
CA ALA A 353 14.20 -35.54 23.88
C ALA A 353 15.37 -34.53 23.82
N TYR A 354 15.13 -33.29 23.39
CA TYR A 354 16.13 -32.22 23.45
C TYR A 354 16.63 -31.94 24.87
N THR A 355 15.73 -31.98 25.86
CA THR A 355 16.10 -31.79 27.28
C THR A 355 16.93 -32.96 27.80
N ILE A 356 16.56 -34.19 27.45
CA ILE A 356 17.28 -35.42 27.82
C ILE A 356 18.71 -35.38 27.28
N VAL A 357 18.87 -35.10 25.97
CA VAL A 357 20.18 -34.98 25.32
C VAL A 357 21.01 -33.84 25.92
N SER A 358 20.37 -32.70 26.23
CA SER A 358 21.06 -31.55 26.84
C SER A 358 21.53 -31.81 28.26
N ARG A 359 20.86 -32.69 29.00
CA ARG A 359 21.21 -33.07 30.38
C ARG A 359 22.03 -34.37 30.45
N ASN A 360 22.34 -35.00 29.31
CA ASN A 360 22.99 -36.31 29.20
C ASN A 360 22.27 -37.39 30.02
N LEU A 361 20.94 -37.47 29.89
CA LEU A 361 20.10 -38.45 30.56
C LEU A 361 19.73 -39.65 29.66
N ASP A 362 20.42 -39.80 28.52
CA ASP A 362 20.10 -40.77 27.47
C ASP A 362 20.11 -42.23 27.99
N ASP A 363 21.01 -42.52 28.94
CA ASP A 363 21.17 -43.84 29.56
C ASP A 363 20.31 -44.06 30.81
N ASN A 364 19.52 -43.06 31.23
CA ASN A 364 18.70 -43.11 32.45
C ASN A 364 17.20 -42.89 32.19
N PRO A 365 16.48 -43.82 31.52
CA PRO A 365 15.04 -43.68 31.22
C PRO A 365 14.14 -43.44 32.45
N VAL A 366 14.58 -43.90 33.63
CA VAL A 366 13.87 -43.69 34.90
C VAL A 366 13.79 -42.20 35.29
N GLU A 367 14.68 -41.36 34.78
CA GLU A 367 14.66 -39.91 35.01
C GLU A 367 13.85 -39.14 33.97
N TRP A 368 13.41 -39.79 32.88
CA TRP A 368 12.65 -39.11 31.83
C TRP A 368 11.27 -38.72 32.34
N GLU A 369 10.77 -37.55 31.95
CA GLU A 369 9.43 -37.12 32.29
C GLU A 369 8.38 -37.77 31.37
N SER A 370 7.11 -37.74 31.75
CA SER A 370 6.00 -38.10 30.85
C SER A 370 5.74 -36.93 29.88
N PRO A 371 5.45 -37.16 28.58
CA PRO A 371 5.20 -38.45 27.93
C PRO A 371 6.45 -39.25 27.48
N ALA A 372 7.66 -38.67 27.43
CA ALA A 372 8.85 -39.34 26.87
C ALA A 372 9.13 -40.71 27.51
N ARG A 373 9.01 -40.84 28.83
CA ARG A 373 9.17 -42.13 29.53
C ARG A 373 8.18 -43.19 29.03
N GLY A 374 6.94 -42.80 28.75
CA GLY A 374 5.90 -43.71 28.27
C GLY A 374 6.03 -44.05 26.78
N GLU A 375 6.82 -43.27 26.04
CA GLU A 375 7.06 -43.39 24.61
C GLU A 375 8.56 -43.67 24.36
N GLU A 376 9.14 -44.60 25.11
CA GLU A 376 10.60 -44.81 25.15
C GLU A 376 11.18 -45.10 23.75
N GLU A 377 10.52 -45.95 22.97
CA GLU A 377 10.96 -46.28 21.60
C GLU A 377 11.08 -45.03 20.73
N TYR A 378 10.04 -44.18 20.71
CA TYR A 378 10.04 -42.95 19.92
C TYR A 378 11.03 -41.93 20.47
N THR A 379 11.17 -41.87 21.80
CA THR A 379 12.13 -40.98 22.46
C THR A 379 13.56 -41.33 22.07
N ARG A 380 13.93 -42.62 22.06
CA ARG A 380 15.25 -43.07 21.63
C ARG A 380 15.55 -42.71 20.18
N ARG A 381 14.60 -42.95 19.27
CA ARG A 381 14.75 -42.55 17.86
C ARG A 381 15.01 -41.05 17.70
N MET A 382 14.31 -40.21 18.48
CA MET A 382 14.53 -38.76 18.47
C MET A 382 15.88 -38.38 19.08
N ILE A 383 16.31 -39.05 20.16
CA ILE A 383 17.64 -38.86 20.75
C ILE A 383 18.72 -39.15 19.70
N ASP A 384 18.63 -40.28 19.00
CA ASP A 384 19.58 -40.68 17.95
C ASP A 384 19.61 -39.64 16.82
N PHE A 385 18.44 -39.17 16.37
CA PHE A 385 18.34 -38.09 15.41
C PHE A 385 19.07 -36.82 15.89
N ILE A 386 18.82 -36.38 17.13
CA ILE A 386 19.43 -35.17 17.69
C ILE A 386 20.95 -35.34 17.83
N ARG A 387 21.43 -36.52 18.24
CA ARG A 387 22.86 -36.84 18.38
C ARG A 387 23.57 -36.92 17.02
N GLY A 388 22.85 -37.31 15.97
CA GLY A 388 23.35 -37.34 14.60
C GLY A 388 23.61 -35.96 13.99
N HIS A 389 23.00 -34.90 14.54
CA HIS A 389 23.19 -33.54 14.06
C HIS A 389 24.05 -32.73 15.06
N GLU A 390 25.30 -32.48 14.67
CA GLU A 390 26.22 -31.69 15.48
C GLU A 390 25.63 -30.30 15.75
N ASP A 391 25.88 -29.78 16.96
CA ASP A 391 25.45 -28.45 17.43
C ASP A 391 23.93 -28.21 17.61
N LEU A 392 23.06 -29.03 17.01
CA LEU A 392 21.60 -28.85 17.04
C LEU A 392 21.05 -28.75 18.48
N ARG A 393 21.51 -29.63 19.38
CA ARG A 393 21.09 -29.61 20.80
C ARG A 393 21.40 -28.30 21.51
N SER A 394 22.57 -27.71 21.22
CA SER A 394 23.06 -26.54 21.95
C SER A 394 22.37 -25.27 21.42
N ALA A 395 22.11 -25.24 20.11
CA ALA A 395 21.30 -24.22 19.48
C ALA A 395 19.87 -24.22 20.04
N VAL A 396 19.19 -25.37 20.12
CA VAL A 396 17.83 -25.48 20.67
C VAL A 396 17.77 -25.09 22.16
N ALA A 397 18.80 -25.43 22.95
CA ALA A 397 18.87 -25.00 24.35
C ALA A 397 18.89 -23.46 24.48
N THR A 398 19.69 -22.79 23.64
CA THR A 398 19.78 -21.33 23.61
C THR A 398 18.48 -20.70 23.10
N LEU A 399 17.90 -21.27 22.04
CA LEU A 399 16.63 -20.88 21.46
C LEU A 399 15.52 -20.84 22.52
N ARG A 400 15.39 -21.93 23.29
CA ARG A 400 14.41 -22.04 24.38
C ARG A 400 14.59 -20.98 25.45
N ALA A 401 15.83 -20.74 25.88
CA ALA A 401 16.11 -19.76 26.90
C ALA A 401 15.65 -18.35 26.47
N ARG A 402 16.00 -17.94 25.24
CA ARG A 402 15.59 -16.64 24.68
C ARG A 402 14.10 -16.55 24.43
N ARG A 403 13.50 -17.59 23.85
CA ARG A 403 12.06 -17.67 23.59
C ARG A 403 11.24 -17.56 24.89
N ASN A 404 11.68 -18.24 25.95
CA ASN A 404 11.01 -18.20 27.25
C ASN A 404 11.07 -16.80 27.88
N ASP A 405 12.22 -16.12 27.80
CA ASP A 405 12.35 -14.74 28.28
C ASP A 405 11.31 -13.81 27.61
N LEU A 406 11.25 -13.84 26.27
CA LEU A 406 10.26 -13.08 25.49
C LEU A 406 8.82 -13.49 25.82
N ASN A 407 8.54 -14.79 25.94
CA ASN A 407 7.20 -15.30 26.20
C ASN A 407 6.69 -14.92 27.61
N HIS A 408 7.59 -14.79 28.57
CA HIS A 408 7.30 -14.31 29.92
C HIS A 408 7.49 -12.79 30.07
N ALA A 409 7.72 -12.06 28.98
CA ALA A 409 7.90 -10.61 28.96
C ALA A 409 8.95 -10.11 29.97
N GLY A 410 10.03 -10.86 30.17
CA GLY A 410 11.08 -10.51 31.15
C GLY A 410 10.75 -10.82 32.62
N PHE A 411 9.56 -11.36 32.94
CA PHE A 411 9.19 -11.73 34.33
C PHE A 411 9.83 -13.06 34.79
N ILE A 412 11.10 -13.28 34.44
CA ILE A 412 11.91 -14.42 34.86
C ILE A 412 13.14 -13.96 35.65
N GLU A 413 13.71 -14.84 36.47
CA GLU A 413 14.86 -14.50 37.32
C GLU A 413 16.09 -14.01 36.52
N LYS A 414 16.32 -14.58 35.33
CA LYS A 414 17.45 -14.26 34.44
C LYS A 414 16.96 -13.69 33.11
N GLN A 415 16.39 -12.49 33.15
CA GLN A 415 15.96 -11.76 31.96
C GLN A 415 17.10 -11.00 31.28
N VAL A 416 16.98 -10.81 29.96
CA VAL A 416 17.77 -9.86 29.19
C VAL A 416 17.33 -8.44 29.54
N SER A 417 18.29 -7.58 29.88
CA SER A 417 17.98 -6.18 30.17
C SER A 417 17.64 -5.41 28.89
N LEU A 418 16.90 -4.30 29.02
CA LEU A 418 16.52 -3.46 27.89
C LEU A 418 17.74 -2.98 27.07
N GLN A 419 18.87 -2.69 27.72
CA GLN A 419 20.11 -2.26 27.04
C GLN A 419 20.69 -3.34 26.11
N LYS A 420 20.31 -4.60 26.33
CA LYS A 420 20.71 -5.78 25.55
C LYS A 420 19.54 -6.38 24.78
N ALA A 421 18.41 -5.67 24.66
CA ALA A 421 17.24 -6.20 23.95
C ALA A 421 17.50 -6.40 22.44
N GLY A 422 18.47 -5.68 21.86
CA GLY A 422 18.95 -5.91 20.50
C GLY A 422 19.50 -7.33 20.28
N ASP A 423 20.08 -7.93 21.33
CA ASP A 423 20.66 -9.27 21.29
C ASP A 423 19.63 -10.33 20.87
N PHE A 424 18.33 -10.11 21.08
CA PHE A 424 17.31 -11.09 20.66
C PHE A 424 17.26 -11.27 19.13
N ALA A 425 17.37 -10.18 18.37
CA ALA A 425 17.35 -10.26 16.91
C ALA A 425 18.64 -10.92 16.38
N GLU A 426 19.79 -10.52 16.91
CA GLU A 426 21.10 -11.10 16.56
C GLU A 426 21.19 -12.58 16.94
N ASP A 427 20.66 -12.95 18.12
CA ASP A 427 20.62 -14.33 18.56
C ASP A 427 19.69 -15.17 17.70
N LEU A 428 18.53 -14.64 17.29
CA LEU A 428 17.63 -15.34 16.39
C LEU A 428 18.29 -15.59 15.03
N GLU A 429 18.96 -14.60 14.45
CA GLU A 429 19.68 -14.74 13.18
C GLU A 429 20.82 -15.76 13.29
N ARG A 430 21.62 -15.70 14.36
CA ARG A 430 22.69 -16.66 14.63
C ARG A 430 22.15 -18.08 14.83
N LEU A 431 21.06 -18.22 15.57
CA LEU A 431 20.41 -19.52 15.81
C LEU A 431 19.81 -20.09 14.53
N LEU A 432 19.18 -19.26 13.70
CA LEU A 432 18.69 -19.65 12.40
C LEU A 432 19.82 -20.24 11.55
N GLY A 433 20.95 -19.54 11.42
CA GLY A 433 22.08 -20.02 10.64
C GLY A 433 22.68 -21.34 11.16
N ARG A 434 22.78 -21.50 12.49
CA ARG A 434 23.27 -22.75 13.11
C ARG A 434 22.33 -23.92 12.88
N ILE A 435 21.03 -23.72 13.07
CA ILE A 435 20.01 -24.75 12.90
C ILE A 435 19.86 -25.13 11.43
N GLU A 436 19.87 -24.14 10.53
CA GLU A 436 19.85 -24.38 9.08
C GLU A 436 21.06 -25.22 8.66
N ALA A 437 22.28 -24.82 9.03
CA ALA A 437 23.48 -25.59 8.74
C ALA A 437 23.43 -27.03 9.28
N ALA A 438 22.87 -27.22 10.49
CA ALA A 438 22.74 -28.54 11.09
C ALA A 438 21.67 -29.41 10.41
N LEU A 439 20.56 -28.84 9.93
CA LEU A 439 19.43 -29.60 9.38
C LEU A 439 19.44 -29.71 7.85
N THR A 440 20.25 -28.91 7.16
CA THR A 440 20.32 -28.93 5.70
C THR A 440 21.67 -29.40 5.15
N SER A 441 22.58 -29.87 5.99
CA SER A 441 23.91 -30.35 5.56
C SER A 441 23.87 -31.55 4.61
N ASP A 442 22.74 -32.27 4.58
CA ASP A 442 22.54 -33.47 3.76
C ASP A 442 21.76 -33.19 2.44
N PHE A 443 21.45 -31.92 2.13
CA PHE A 443 20.72 -31.50 0.93
C PHE A 443 21.62 -31.05 -0.23
#